data_AF-A0A5B8LGN0-F1
#
_entry.id   AF-A0A5B8LGN0-F1
#
_cell.length_a   1.000
_cell.length_b   1.000
_cell.length_c   1.000
_cell.angle_alpha   90.00
_cell.angle_beta   90.00
_cell.angle_gamma   90.00
#
_symmetry.space_group_name_H-M   'P 1'
#
loop_
_entity.id
_entity.type
_entity.pdbx_description
1 polymer ?
#
loop_
_entity_poly.entity_id
_entity_poly.type
_entity_poly.pdbx_seq_one_letter_code
_entity_poly.pdbx_strand_id
1 'polypeptide(L)'
;MQQVRNIFPLFLDARGDLLDGGNIFVGEAGADPQVNPITVYADQALTTPLSQPIRTVGGFAVNENANPTFMFVAQSDYCQRVTDSSGSLVAYAPSTFVDSDSFQPRSTALDALVNNGTPTDYGLSLLRLGNYSQFKAANSIPDYLALTGGTMSGQTTHQGAGVEPYWSDPAMISGKMYYTDAAGADPTTAVGEIWFKGVA
;
A
#
# COMPACT_ATOMS: atom_id res chain seq x y z
N MET A 1 -14.65 26.77 -3.95
CA MET A 1 -13.57 27.65 -4.45
C MET A 1 -12.55 26.77 -5.15
N GLN A 2 -12.10 27.12 -6.35
CA GLN A 2 -11.20 26.26 -7.14
C GLN A 2 -9.86 26.97 -7.31
N GLN A 3 -8.78 26.26 -7.01
CA GLN A 3 -7.43 26.80 -7.09
C GLN A 3 -6.99 26.84 -8.56
N VAL A 4 -6.49 27.99 -9.01
CA VAL A 4 -5.82 28.12 -10.30
C VAL A 4 -4.49 27.35 -10.25
N ARG A 5 -4.20 26.55 -11.28
CA ARG A 5 -2.98 25.74 -11.38
C ARG A 5 -2.15 26.17 -12.58
N ASN A 6 -0.84 25.95 -12.48
CA ASN A 6 0.04 26.03 -13.65
C ASN A 6 -0.38 24.94 -14.65
N ILE A 7 -0.59 25.35 -15.89
CA ILE A 7 -1.16 24.52 -16.94
C ILE A 7 -0.06 23.74 -17.66
N PHE A 8 1.13 24.33 -17.85
CA PHE A 8 2.19 23.77 -18.68
C PHE A 8 3.40 23.29 -17.87
N PRO A 9 4.06 22.18 -18.29
CA PRO A 9 5.35 21.78 -17.75
C PRO A 9 6.41 22.86 -17.98
N LEU A 10 7.33 23.00 -17.03
CA LEU A 10 8.42 23.97 -17.08
C LEU A 10 9.74 23.26 -17.37
N PHE A 11 10.51 23.79 -18.32
CA PHE A 11 11.86 23.35 -18.65
C PHE A 11 12.86 24.36 -18.14
N LEU A 12 13.86 23.85 -17.41
CA LEU A 12 14.95 24.64 -16.84
C LEU A 12 16.24 24.33 -17.58
N ASP A 13 17.16 25.29 -17.58
CA ASP A 13 18.53 25.08 -18.06
C ASP A 13 19.40 24.37 -17.01
N ALA A 14 20.67 24.14 -17.34
CA ALA A 14 21.62 23.48 -16.44
C ALA A 14 21.96 24.29 -15.17
N ARG A 15 21.60 25.58 -15.11
CA ARG A 15 21.83 26.49 -13.98
C ARG A 15 20.57 26.68 -13.12
N GLY A 16 19.43 26.16 -13.58
CA GLY A 16 18.13 26.31 -12.94
C GLY A 16 17.35 27.54 -13.41
N ASP A 17 17.85 28.27 -14.40
CA ASP A 17 17.13 29.36 -15.06
C ASP A 17 16.10 28.80 -16.05
N LEU A 18 15.15 29.62 -16.48
CA LEU A 18 14.17 29.24 -17.50
C LEU A 18 14.89 28.92 -18.81
N LEU A 19 14.62 27.75 -19.39
CA LEU A 19 15.23 27.37 -20.65
C LEU A 19 14.64 28.20 -21.79
N ASP A 20 15.45 29.13 -22.32
CA ASP A 20 15.07 30.01 -23.42
C ASP A 20 15.90 29.71 -24.68
N GLY A 21 15.22 29.52 -25.80
CA GLY A 21 15.85 29.17 -27.07
C GLY A 21 16.45 27.77 -27.13
N GLY A 22 16.19 26.90 -26.16
CA GLY A 22 16.59 25.50 -26.15
C GLY A 22 15.77 24.63 -27.09
N ASN A 23 16.19 23.38 -27.23
CA ASN A 23 15.57 22.38 -28.10
C ASN A 23 15.18 21.13 -27.29
N ILE A 24 13.97 20.64 -27.51
CA ILE A 24 13.46 19.39 -26.96
C ILE A 24 13.35 18.39 -28.11
N PHE A 25 13.93 17.21 -27.92
CA PHE A 25 13.85 16.07 -28.81
C PHE A 25 13.18 14.90 -28.10
N VAL A 26 12.29 14.21 -28.80
CA VAL A 26 11.53 13.06 -28.31
C VAL A 26 11.67 11.93 -29.32
N GLY A 27 12.01 10.74 -28.85
CA GLY A 27 12.37 9.61 -29.71
C GLY A 27 11.98 8.25 -29.15
N GLU A 28 12.36 7.21 -29.87
CA GLU A 28 12.15 5.83 -29.43
C GLU A 28 12.90 5.55 -28.11
N ALA A 29 12.25 4.85 -27.19
CA ALA A 29 12.84 4.52 -25.90
C ALA A 29 14.18 3.77 -26.06
N GLY A 30 15.17 4.15 -25.26
CA GLY A 30 16.53 3.59 -25.26
C GLY A 30 17.45 4.08 -26.39
N ALA A 31 16.96 4.91 -27.31
CA ALA A 31 17.73 5.41 -28.46
C ALA A 31 18.14 6.89 -28.32
N ASP A 32 18.92 7.40 -29.29
CA ASP A 32 19.14 8.84 -29.43
C ASP A 32 17.94 9.47 -30.17
N PRO A 33 17.17 10.39 -29.56
CA PRO A 33 15.98 10.99 -30.16
C PRO A 33 16.30 11.91 -31.34
N GLN A 34 17.54 12.36 -31.51
CA GLN A 34 17.96 13.10 -32.71
C GLN A 34 18.09 12.19 -33.93
N VAL A 35 18.45 10.92 -33.71
CA VAL A 35 18.64 9.92 -34.76
C VAL A 35 17.35 9.16 -35.01
N ASN A 36 16.59 8.85 -33.96
CA ASN A 36 15.37 8.05 -33.99
C ASN A 36 14.18 8.85 -33.41
N PRO A 37 13.74 9.94 -34.07
CA PRO A 37 12.65 10.77 -33.59
C PRO A 37 11.30 10.06 -33.76
N ILE A 38 10.38 10.32 -32.84
CA ILE A 38 8.98 9.90 -32.95
C ILE A 38 8.07 11.12 -33.18
N THR A 39 6.86 10.91 -33.69
CA THR A 39 5.91 12.02 -33.88
C THR A 39 5.39 12.51 -32.53
N VAL A 40 5.51 13.82 -32.29
CA VAL A 40 4.93 14.51 -31.13
C VAL A 40 3.74 15.33 -31.62
N TYR A 41 2.71 15.47 -30.79
CA TYR A 41 1.46 16.16 -31.11
C TYR A 41 1.16 17.26 -30.10
N ALA A 42 0.45 18.31 -30.54
CA ALA A 42 0.03 19.44 -29.71
C ALA A 42 -1.28 19.15 -28.93
N ASP A 43 -2.01 18.10 -29.31
CA ASP A 43 -3.28 17.70 -28.72
C ASP A 43 -3.34 16.22 -28.37
N GLN A 44 -4.17 15.88 -27.37
CA GLN A 44 -4.34 14.51 -26.89
C GLN A 44 -5.00 13.59 -27.94
N ALA A 45 -5.74 14.14 -28.92
CA ALA A 45 -6.34 13.35 -29.99
C ALA A 45 -5.33 12.96 -31.09
N LEU A 46 -4.06 13.38 -30.95
CA LEU A 46 -2.96 13.06 -31.86
C LEU A 46 -3.22 13.55 -33.30
N THR A 47 -3.82 14.73 -33.44
CA THR A 47 -4.24 15.26 -34.74
C THR A 47 -3.28 16.32 -35.30
N THR A 48 -2.66 17.11 -34.43
CA THR A 48 -1.80 18.23 -34.81
C THR A 48 -0.34 17.90 -34.49
N PRO A 49 0.48 17.47 -35.46
CA PRO A 49 1.88 17.16 -35.21
C PRO A 49 2.71 18.42 -34.92
N LEU A 50 3.72 18.26 -34.08
CA LEU A 50 4.76 19.26 -33.80
C LEU A 50 6.04 18.87 -34.54
N SER A 51 6.66 19.84 -35.20
CA SER A 51 7.97 19.67 -35.83
C SER A 51 9.07 19.59 -34.76
N GLN A 52 9.97 18.64 -34.94
CA GLN A 52 11.14 18.48 -34.08
C GLN A 52 12.40 19.09 -34.73
N PRO A 53 13.29 19.74 -33.97
CA PRO A 53 13.23 19.96 -32.52
C PRO A 53 12.14 20.94 -32.08
N ILE A 54 11.51 20.64 -30.94
CA ILE A 54 10.51 21.52 -30.33
C ILE A 54 11.24 22.61 -29.56
N ARG A 55 10.94 23.87 -29.86
CA ARG A 55 11.63 25.01 -29.26
C ARG A 55 11.07 25.33 -27.89
N THR A 56 11.91 25.92 -27.05
CA THR A 56 11.52 26.49 -25.75
C THR A 56 11.60 28.01 -25.76
N VAL A 57 10.61 28.65 -25.15
CA VAL A 57 10.59 30.11 -24.90
C VAL A 57 10.17 30.34 -23.46
N GLY A 58 11.03 31.01 -22.68
CA GLY A 58 10.77 31.26 -21.25
C GLY A 58 10.48 29.98 -20.45
N GLY A 59 11.10 28.86 -20.80
CA GLY A 59 10.91 27.57 -20.15
C GLY A 59 9.69 26.77 -20.60
N PHE A 60 8.89 27.25 -21.56
CA PHE A 60 7.75 26.51 -22.10
C PHE A 60 8.08 25.93 -23.48
N ALA A 61 7.59 24.71 -23.74
CA ALA A 61 7.58 24.17 -25.10
C ALA A 61 6.59 24.97 -25.95
N VAL A 62 7.02 25.42 -27.14
CA VAL A 62 6.19 26.23 -28.03
C VAL A 62 5.98 25.55 -29.38
N ASN A 63 4.83 25.82 -29.99
CA ASN A 63 4.56 25.43 -31.38
C ASN A 63 5.26 26.38 -32.38
N GLU A 64 5.07 26.13 -33.67
CA GLU A 64 5.66 26.92 -34.77
C GLU A 64 5.28 28.41 -34.74
N ASN A 65 4.17 28.75 -34.07
CA ASN A 65 3.70 30.13 -33.89
C ASN A 65 4.14 30.75 -32.55
N ALA A 66 5.11 30.15 -31.86
CA ALA A 66 5.65 30.58 -30.57
C ALA A 66 4.64 30.61 -29.41
N ASN A 67 3.54 29.84 -29.51
CA ASN A 67 2.57 29.71 -28.42
C ASN A 67 2.92 28.49 -27.54
N PRO A 68 2.88 28.63 -26.19
CA PRO A 68 3.03 27.50 -25.27
C PRO A 68 2.05 26.37 -25.60
N THR A 69 2.56 25.15 -25.69
CA THR A 69 1.79 23.98 -26.09
C THR A 69 2.12 22.78 -25.22
N PHE A 70 1.15 21.87 -25.11
CA PHE A 70 1.42 20.52 -24.60
C PHE A 70 2.11 19.68 -25.67
N MET A 71 2.74 18.61 -25.20
CA MET A 71 3.39 17.60 -26.03
C MET A 71 2.78 16.24 -25.69
N PHE A 72 2.24 15.56 -26.70
CA PHE A 72 1.67 14.23 -26.60
C PHE A 72 2.38 13.29 -27.56
N VAL A 73 2.51 12.02 -27.17
CA VAL A 73 3.06 10.94 -28.00
C VAL A 73 2.10 9.77 -28.01
N ALA A 74 2.16 8.94 -29.06
CA ALA A 74 1.32 7.75 -29.18
C ALA A 74 1.85 6.56 -28.37
N GLN A 75 3.16 6.52 -28.15
CA GLN A 75 3.84 5.45 -27.41
C GLN A 75 3.72 5.63 -25.89
N SER A 76 3.69 4.51 -25.16
CA SER A 76 3.69 4.49 -23.69
C SER A 76 5.07 4.76 -23.07
N ASP A 77 6.14 4.50 -23.81
CA ASP A 77 7.52 4.82 -23.44
C ASP A 77 8.20 5.60 -24.58
N TYR A 78 9.05 6.54 -24.21
CA TYR A 78 9.81 7.40 -25.11
C TYR A 78 11.08 7.90 -24.42
N CYS A 79 12.10 8.24 -25.20
CA CYS A 79 13.24 8.99 -24.68
C CYS A 79 13.04 10.49 -24.91
N GLN A 80 13.60 11.31 -24.04
CA GLN A 80 13.59 12.76 -24.16
C GLN A 80 15.00 13.32 -23.98
N ARG A 81 15.42 14.20 -24.89
CA ARG A 81 16.66 14.96 -24.80
C ARG A 81 16.35 16.44 -24.85
N VAL A 82 16.91 17.20 -23.94
CA VAL A 82 16.77 18.65 -23.87
C VAL A 82 18.16 19.27 -24.00
N THR A 83 18.32 20.22 -24.92
CA THR A 83 19.54 21.00 -25.10
C THR A 83 19.28 22.47 -24.89
N ASP A 84 20.31 23.21 -24.50
CA ASP A 84 20.27 24.66 -24.43
C ASP A 84 20.35 25.31 -25.83
N SER A 85 20.34 26.64 -25.86
CA SER A 85 20.45 27.44 -27.09
C SER A 85 21.81 27.32 -27.79
N SER A 86 22.85 26.87 -27.06
CA SER A 86 24.18 26.57 -27.61
C SER A 86 24.30 25.14 -28.16
N GLY A 87 23.29 24.30 -27.94
CA GLY A 87 23.28 22.88 -28.30
C GLY A 87 23.90 21.96 -27.23
N SER A 88 24.27 22.51 -26.07
CA SER A 88 24.79 21.70 -24.96
C SER A 88 23.66 20.90 -24.29
N LEU A 89 23.99 19.69 -23.85
CA LEU A 89 23.01 18.81 -23.20
C LEU A 89 22.62 19.38 -21.83
N VAL A 90 21.32 19.57 -21.62
CA VAL A 90 20.74 19.97 -20.32
C VAL A 90 20.24 18.74 -19.58
N ALA A 91 19.42 17.91 -20.25
CA ALA A 91 18.85 16.71 -19.67
C ALA A 91 18.67 15.63 -20.74
N TYR A 92 18.85 14.38 -20.34
CA TYR A 92 18.53 13.22 -21.16
C TYR A 92 17.88 12.15 -20.29
N ALA A 93 16.69 11.72 -20.70
CA ALA A 93 15.98 10.58 -20.13
C ALA A 93 15.89 9.50 -21.23
N PRO A 94 16.60 8.36 -21.08
CA PRO A 94 16.58 7.30 -22.08
C PRO A 94 15.24 6.55 -22.14
N SER A 95 14.43 6.61 -21.09
CA SER A 95 13.08 6.05 -21.01
C SER A 95 12.25 6.93 -20.07
N THR A 96 11.03 7.24 -20.51
CA THR A 96 10.05 8.08 -19.82
C THR A 96 8.72 7.36 -19.94
N PHE A 97 8.61 6.29 -19.17
CA PHE A 97 7.37 5.52 -19.10
C PHE A 97 6.36 6.28 -18.23
N VAL A 98 5.24 6.68 -18.82
CA VAL A 98 4.11 7.26 -18.09
C VAL A 98 3.02 6.21 -18.02
N ASP A 99 3.05 5.38 -16.97
CA ASP A 99 1.94 4.48 -16.65
C ASP A 99 0.74 5.31 -16.18
N SER A 100 -0.48 4.92 -16.52
CA SER A 100 -1.70 5.54 -15.96
C SER A 100 -1.76 5.45 -14.43
N ASP A 101 -0.97 4.56 -13.83
CA ASP A 101 -0.84 4.36 -12.38
C ASP A 101 0.25 5.25 -11.72
N SER A 102 0.92 6.13 -12.47
CA SER A 102 2.12 6.86 -11.99
C SER A 102 1.88 7.99 -10.98
N PHE A 103 0.66 8.16 -10.43
CA PHE A 103 0.43 9.13 -9.34
C PHE A 103 0.36 8.54 -7.94
N GLN A 104 0.33 7.22 -7.78
CA GLN A 104 0.72 6.50 -6.55
C GLN A 104 1.14 5.11 -7.00
N PRO A 105 2.34 4.59 -6.68
CA PRO A 105 2.68 3.23 -7.07
C PRO A 105 1.61 2.29 -6.50
N ARG A 106 0.81 1.70 -7.39
CA ARG A 106 -0.13 0.65 -7.02
C ARG A 106 0.70 -0.42 -6.34
N SER A 107 0.54 -0.59 -5.03
CA SER A 107 1.47 -1.43 -4.28
C SER A 107 1.38 -2.83 -4.85
N THR A 108 2.50 -3.44 -5.21
CA THR A 108 2.57 -4.82 -5.70
C THR A 108 1.89 -5.80 -4.73
N ALA A 109 1.87 -5.46 -3.44
CA ALA A 109 1.14 -6.18 -2.40
C ALA A 109 -0.39 -6.19 -2.60
N LEU A 110 -0.97 -5.11 -3.14
CA LEU A 110 -2.40 -5.00 -3.43
C LEU A 110 -2.77 -5.84 -4.68
N ASP A 111 -1.89 -5.87 -5.68
CA ASP A 111 -2.06 -6.70 -6.87
C ASP A 111 -1.92 -8.19 -6.55
N ALA A 112 -0.95 -8.54 -5.71
CA ALA A 112 -0.78 -9.90 -5.21
C ALA A 112 -2.00 -10.37 -4.40
N LEU A 113 -2.67 -9.47 -3.67
CA LEU A 113 -3.88 -9.80 -2.91
C LEU A 113 -5.06 -10.12 -3.84
N VAL A 114 -5.23 -9.36 -4.93
CA VAL A 114 -6.31 -9.58 -5.90
C VAL A 114 -6.08 -10.83 -6.75
N ASN A 115 -4.82 -11.12 -7.10
CA ASN A 115 -4.47 -12.20 -8.03
C ASN A 115 -4.32 -13.60 -7.37
N ASN A 116 -4.18 -13.69 -6.04
CA ASN A 116 -4.05 -14.97 -5.33
C ASN A 116 -5.37 -15.70 -5.01
N GLY A 117 -6.44 -15.38 -5.74
CA GLY A 117 -7.76 -15.97 -5.56
C GLY A 117 -8.65 -15.07 -4.71
N THR A 118 -9.77 -14.68 -5.31
CA THR A 118 -10.76 -13.68 -4.86
C THR A 118 -10.73 -13.44 -3.35
N PRO A 119 -10.18 -12.31 -2.89
CA PRO A 119 -10.38 -11.87 -1.52
C PRO A 119 -11.88 -11.90 -1.24
N THR A 120 -12.31 -12.66 -0.24
CA THR A 120 -13.72 -12.67 0.15
C THR A 120 -14.12 -11.26 0.59
N ASP A 121 -15.39 -10.89 0.44
CA ASP A 121 -15.90 -9.60 0.92
C ASP A 121 -15.52 -9.36 2.39
N TYR A 122 -15.48 -10.46 3.16
CA TYR A 122 -14.98 -10.48 4.52
C TYR A 122 -13.49 -10.11 4.62
N GLY A 123 -12.61 -10.76 3.84
CA GLY A 123 -11.17 -10.42 3.81
C GLY A 123 -10.91 -8.97 3.43
N LEU A 124 -11.63 -8.43 2.45
CA LEU A 124 -11.54 -7.01 2.06
C LEU A 124 -12.03 -6.08 3.17
N SER A 125 -13.05 -6.48 3.93
CA SER A 125 -13.57 -5.70 5.06
C SER A 125 -12.54 -5.55 6.18
N LEU A 126 -11.72 -6.59 6.42
CA LEU A 126 -10.68 -6.56 7.46
C LEU A 126 -9.53 -5.61 7.11
N LEU A 127 -9.14 -5.49 5.84
CA LEU A 127 -8.09 -4.57 5.41
C LEU A 127 -8.49 -3.09 5.57
N ARG A 128 -9.79 -2.79 5.56
CA ARG A 128 -10.30 -1.43 5.76
C ARG A 128 -10.33 -1.01 7.23
N LEU A 129 -10.10 -1.94 8.16
CA LEU A 129 -10.09 -1.65 9.58
C LEU A 129 -8.79 -0.90 9.91
N GLY A 130 -8.91 0.39 10.21
CA GLY A 130 -7.78 1.29 10.39
C GLY A 130 -7.04 1.13 11.72
N ASN A 131 -7.48 0.23 12.60
CA ASN A 131 -6.79 -0.05 13.85
C ASN A 131 -6.98 -1.49 14.37
N TYR A 132 -6.04 -1.89 15.22
CA TYR A 132 -5.94 -3.22 15.81
C TYR A 132 -7.18 -3.61 16.66
N SER A 133 -7.81 -2.66 17.35
CA SER A 133 -9.00 -2.92 18.17
C SER A 133 -10.20 -3.35 17.33
N GLN A 134 -10.43 -2.65 16.21
CA GLN A 134 -11.50 -2.99 15.27
C GLN A 134 -11.25 -4.35 14.60
N PHE A 135 -10.00 -4.67 14.27
CA PHE A 135 -9.63 -5.97 13.70
C PHE A 135 -9.93 -7.13 14.66
N LYS A 136 -9.60 -6.97 15.95
CA LYS A 136 -9.93 -7.98 16.97
C LYS A 136 -11.43 -8.19 17.12
N ALA A 137 -12.19 -7.10 17.19
CA ALA A 137 -13.64 -7.15 17.29
C ALA A 137 -14.27 -7.89 16.10
N ALA A 138 -13.83 -7.58 14.87
CA ALA A 138 -14.36 -8.22 13.66
C ALA A 138 -14.07 -9.73 13.60
N ASN A 139 -12.95 -10.17 14.16
CA ASN A 139 -12.53 -11.58 14.17
C ASN A 139 -12.85 -12.30 15.50
N SER A 140 -13.56 -11.65 16.42
CA SER A 140 -13.82 -12.19 17.77
C SER A 140 -12.55 -12.66 18.49
N ILE A 141 -11.41 -11.99 18.22
CA ILE A 141 -10.14 -12.32 18.87
C ILE A 141 -10.16 -11.71 20.27
N PRO A 142 -10.15 -12.53 21.34
CA PRO A 142 -10.21 -12.03 22.70
C PRO A 142 -8.98 -11.17 23.02
N ASP A 143 -9.14 -10.23 23.97
CA ASP A 143 -8.07 -9.26 24.21
C ASP A 143 -6.78 -9.90 24.72
N TYR A 144 -6.94 -10.96 25.51
CA TYR A 144 -5.89 -11.81 26.03
C TYR A 144 -6.44 -13.24 26.13
N LEU A 145 -5.72 -14.24 25.62
CA LEU A 145 -5.79 -15.57 26.22
C LEU A 145 -4.89 -15.48 27.45
N ALA A 146 -5.46 -15.62 28.66
CA ALA A 146 -4.70 -15.41 29.89
C ALA A 146 -3.52 -16.39 29.95
N LEU A 147 -2.31 -15.90 29.67
CA LEU A 147 -1.08 -16.70 29.66
C LEU A 147 -0.55 -16.95 31.09
N THR A 148 -1.16 -16.35 32.11
CA THR A 148 -0.89 -16.62 33.52
C THR A 148 -2.14 -16.27 34.32
N GLY A 149 -2.74 -17.27 34.97
CA GLY A 149 -3.80 -17.16 36.00
C GLY A 149 -4.83 -16.03 35.82
N GLY A 150 -5.94 -16.31 35.16
CA GLY A 150 -7.11 -15.43 35.10
C GLY A 150 -8.39 -16.15 35.53
N THR A 151 -9.38 -15.40 36.01
CA THR A 151 -10.72 -15.94 36.29
C THR A 151 -11.46 -16.16 34.98
N MET A 152 -11.71 -17.42 34.62
CA MET A 152 -12.63 -17.76 33.53
C MET A 152 -14.01 -17.98 34.14
N SER A 153 -15.04 -17.31 33.60
CA SER A 153 -16.44 -17.55 33.95
C SER A 153 -17.15 -18.09 32.71
N GLY A 154 -17.67 -19.31 32.81
CA GLY A 154 -18.37 -20.00 31.72
C GLY A 154 -18.85 -21.37 32.15
N GLN A 155 -19.78 -21.95 31.39
CA GLN A 155 -20.23 -23.32 31.61
C GLN A 155 -19.19 -24.27 31.02
N THR A 156 -18.58 -25.10 31.86
CA THR A 156 -17.76 -26.22 31.38
C THR A 156 -18.71 -27.31 30.88
N THR A 157 -18.87 -27.41 29.56
CA THR A 157 -19.65 -28.48 28.91
C THR A 157 -18.70 -29.58 28.45
N HIS A 158 -18.83 -30.79 28.98
CA HIS A 158 -18.07 -31.94 28.52
C HIS A 158 -18.80 -32.65 27.37
N GLN A 159 -18.05 -33.19 26.41
CA GLN A 159 -18.58 -34.02 25.33
C GLN A 159 -17.89 -35.40 25.39
N GLY A 160 -18.59 -36.41 25.88
CA GLY A 160 -18.11 -37.80 25.96
C GLY A 160 -18.43 -38.50 27.28
N ALA A 161 -18.36 -39.83 27.29
CA ALA A 161 -18.51 -40.65 28.49
C ALA A 161 -17.17 -40.72 29.24
N GLY A 162 -17.13 -40.22 30.47
CA GLY A 162 -15.94 -40.21 31.33
C GLY A 162 -16.30 -40.07 32.81
N VAL A 163 -15.32 -40.25 33.69
CA VAL A 163 -15.48 -40.00 35.13
C VAL A 163 -15.34 -38.50 35.37
N GLU A 164 -16.36 -37.89 35.96
CA GLU A 164 -16.37 -36.46 36.28
C GLU A 164 -16.55 -36.23 37.79
N PRO A 165 -15.88 -35.21 38.36
CA PRO A 165 -16.13 -34.80 39.73
C PRO A 165 -17.53 -34.18 39.82
N TYR A 166 -18.40 -34.78 40.64
CA TYR A 166 -19.72 -34.25 40.98
C TYR A 166 -19.82 -34.05 42.49
N TRP A 167 -20.57 -33.03 42.92
CA TRP A 167 -20.91 -32.84 44.32
C TRP A 167 -22.04 -33.81 44.67
N SER A 168 -21.78 -34.75 45.57
CA SER A 168 -22.80 -35.72 46.03
C SER A 168 -23.76 -35.13 47.05
N ASP A 169 -23.40 -34.03 47.69
CA ASP A 169 -24.24 -33.31 48.66
C ASP A 169 -25.11 -32.26 47.95
N PRO A 170 -26.45 -32.41 47.95
CA PRO A 170 -27.37 -31.45 47.33
C PRO A 170 -27.41 -30.10 48.05
N ALA A 171 -26.87 -29.98 49.28
CA ALA A 171 -26.77 -28.71 50.00
C ALA A 171 -25.55 -27.87 49.59
N MET A 172 -24.63 -28.43 48.77
CA MET A 172 -23.42 -27.74 48.38
C MET A 172 -23.68 -26.72 47.26
N ILE A 173 -23.60 -25.43 47.61
CA ILE A 173 -23.92 -24.31 46.69
C ILE A 173 -22.70 -23.89 45.85
N SER A 174 -21.49 -24.15 46.35
CA SER A 174 -20.23 -23.85 45.66
C SER A 174 -19.09 -24.71 46.19
N GLY A 175 -18.11 -25.02 45.36
CA GLY A 175 -16.85 -25.64 45.78
C GLY A 175 -15.69 -25.17 44.89
N LYS A 176 -14.47 -25.30 45.40
CA LYS A 176 -13.25 -24.97 44.66
C LYS A 176 -12.48 -26.26 44.38
N MET A 177 -12.00 -26.40 43.14
CA MET A 177 -11.06 -27.45 42.76
C MET A 177 -9.72 -26.80 42.48
N TYR A 178 -8.65 -27.33 43.07
CA TYR A 178 -7.30 -26.83 42.88
C TYR A 178 -6.46 -27.88 42.15
N TYR A 179 -5.71 -27.43 41.15
CA TYR A 179 -4.67 -28.21 40.48
C TYR A 179 -3.35 -27.45 40.64
N THR A 180 -2.30 -28.11 41.13
CA THR A 180 -0.99 -27.50 41.33
C THR A 180 0.12 -28.45 40.91
N ASP A 181 1.11 -27.91 40.20
CA ASP A 181 2.26 -28.66 39.67
C ASP A 181 3.37 -28.84 40.71
N ALA A 182 3.24 -28.22 41.89
CA ALA A 182 4.25 -28.25 42.94
C ALA A 182 3.69 -28.83 44.24
N ALA A 183 4.50 -29.64 44.92
CA ALA A 183 4.23 -30.19 46.25
C ALA A 183 4.27 -29.12 47.35
N GLY A 184 3.46 -28.07 47.22
CA GLY A 184 3.19 -27.09 48.27
C GLY A 184 2.48 -27.76 49.45
N ALA A 185 2.70 -27.24 50.66
CA ALA A 185 2.09 -27.76 51.87
C ALA A 185 0.55 -27.84 51.75
N ASP A 186 -0.02 -28.96 52.20
CA ASP A 186 -1.46 -29.25 52.27
C ASP A 186 -2.22 -28.13 53.02
N PRO A 187 -3.01 -27.28 52.33
CA PRO A 187 -3.76 -26.23 52.98
C PRO A 187 -5.12 -26.80 53.41
N THR A 188 -5.18 -27.42 54.58
CA THR A 188 -6.40 -28.00 55.19
C THR A 188 -7.43 -26.97 55.65
N THR A 189 -7.60 -25.86 54.94
CA THR A 189 -8.33 -24.68 55.47
C THR A 189 -9.85 -24.67 55.25
N ALA A 190 -10.46 -25.60 54.51
CA ALA A 190 -11.94 -25.69 54.47
C ALA A 190 -12.49 -27.09 54.16
N VAL A 191 -13.64 -27.42 54.76
CA VAL A 191 -14.44 -28.61 54.42
C VAL A 191 -15.05 -28.43 53.03
N GLY A 192 -14.85 -29.40 52.13
CA GLY A 192 -15.44 -29.43 50.78
C GLY A 192 -14.49 -29.15 49.62
N GLU A 193 -13.19 -28.97 49.86
CA GLU A 193 -12.19 -28.79 48.80
C GLU A 193 -11.70 -30.13 48.25
N ILE A 194 -11.60 -30.24 46.92
CA ILE A 194 -11.07 -31.42 46.22
C ILE A 194 -9.71 -31.06 45.60
N TRP A 195 -8.70 -31.88 45.92
CA TRP A 195 -7.31 -31.69 45.47
C TRP A 195 -6.89 -32.83 44.55
N PHE A 196 -6.47 -32.48 43.33
CA PHE A 196 -5.86 -33.43 42.40
C PHE A 196 -4.35 -33.22 42.39
N LYS A 197 -3.60 -34.28 42.72
CA LYS A 197 -2.14 -34.28 42.62
C LYS A 197 -1.73 -34.76 41.24
N GLY A 198 -1.02 -33.92 40.49
CA GLY A 198 -0.29 -34.36 39.31
C GLY A 198 0.82 -35.32 39.73
N VAL A 199 0.84 -36.53 39.16
CA VAL A 199 2.00 -37.41 39.25
C VAL A 199 2.87 -37.08 38.04
N ALA A 200 4.06 -36.53 38.27
CA ALA A 200 5.06 -36.38 37.22
C ALA A 200 5.53 -37.74 36.72
#